data_AF-A0A383BIF8-F1
#
_entry.id   AF-A0A383BIF8-F1
#
_cell.length_a   1.000
_cell.length_b   1.000
_cell.length_c   1.000
_cell.angle_alpha   90.00
_cell.angle_beta   90.00
_cell.angle_gamma   90.00
#
_symmetry.space_group_name_H-M   'P 1'
#
loop_
_entity.id
_entity.type
_entity.pdbx_description
1 polymer ?
#
loop_
_entity_poly.entity_id
_entity_poly.type
_entity_poly.pdbx_seq_one_letter_code
_entity_poly.pdbx_strand_id
1 'polypeptide(L)'
;EAWTADCLEDVTKRYDVDGFCVDHARYPQPASLHALIACACENCCAAGEALGFDASRLVVAAREARDALREIDEEGVRRALASELRGPDLLPALGVPRAAWEWLLMRAALLAQRMAAFRSRVQDVRQGLPFGSDVFAPSIALPGGHDYGRWEAATDFLTGGSSAGGVVGWATGATNAAAEWAQALTELAPEVDEEDAVELALRLLSQDDVADVPRHIVALREGTLPLAALYEREGARLVAGASGRG
;
A
#
# COMPACT_ATOMS: atom_id res chain seq x y z
N GLU A 1 -9.17 -23.93 -8.27
CA GLU A 1 -8.32 -22.72 -8.32
C GLU A 1 -7.51 -22.55 -7.02
N ALA A 2 -6.57 -23.46 -6.75
CA ALA A 2 -5.75 -23.41 -5.54
C ALA A 2 -4.25 -23.63 -5.82
N TRP A 3 -3.81 -23.44 -7.06
CA TRP A 3 -2.47 -23.84 -7.52
C TRP A 3 -1.33 -23.41 -6.58
N THR A 4 -1.28 -22.15 -6.15
CA THR A 4 -0.25 -21.68 -5.21
C THR A 4 -0.31 -22.40 -3.86
N ALA A 5 -1.52 -22.61 -3.31
CA ALA A 5 -1.71 -23.33 -2.05
C ALA A 5 -1.31 -24.81 -2.19
N ASP A 6 -1.68 -25.44 -3.31
CA ASP A 6 -1.34 -26.83 -3.63
C ASP A 6 0.19 -27.00 -3.80
N CYS A 7 0.87 -26.01 -4.40
CA CYS A 7 2.32 -25.99 -4.50
C CYS A 7 3.00 -25.84 -3.12
N LEU A 8 2.50 -24.96 -2.26
CA LEU A 8 3.01 -24.81 -0.89
C LEU A 8 2.84 -26.12 -0.10
N GLU A 9 1.69 -26.77 -0.24
CA GLU A 9 1.41 -28.08 0.35
C GLU A 9 2.39 -29.15 -0.15
N ASP A 10 2.59 -29.24 -1.47
CA ASP A 10 3.47 -30.22 -2.10
C ASP A 10 4.93 -30.02 -1.63
N VAL A 11 5.40 -28.76 -1.58
CA VAL A 11 6.73 -28.44 -1.05
C VAL A 11 6.84 -28.85 0.41
N THR A 12 5.84 -28.54 1.23
CA THR A 12 5.82 -28.87 2.67
C THR A 12 5.85 -30.39 2.91
N LYS A 13 5.25 -31.18 2.01
CA LYS A 13 5.24 -32.65 2.06
C LYS A 13 6.56 -33.28 1.64
N ARG A 14 7.24 -32.70 0.64
CA ARG A 14 8.40 -33.33 -0.01
C ARG A 14 9.74 -32.89 0.56
N TYR A 15 9.82 -31.67 1.08
CA TYR A 15 11.07 -31.08 1.52
C TYR A 15 11.03 -30.78 3.01
N ASP A 16 12.20 -30.84 3.64
CA ASP A 16 12.37 -30.39 5.00
C ASP A 16 12.72 -28.90 5.00
N VAL A 17 11.69 -28.07 4.98
CA VAL A 17 11.81 -26.60 5.01
C VAL A 17 11.57 -26.09 6.42
N ASP A 18 12.26 -25.02 6.79
CA ASP A 18 12.12 -24.38 8.12
C ASP A 18 10.98 -23.36 8.18
N GLY A 19 10.41 -22.96 7.04
CA GLY A 19 9.39 -21.92 6.97
C GLY A 19 9.15 -21.42 5.54
N PHE A 20 8.14 -20.58 5.38
CA PHE A 20 7.87 -19.87 4.13
C PHE A 20 7.90 -18.36 4.35
N CYS A 21 8.55 -17.63 3.45
CA CYS A 21 8.38 -16.21 3.28
C CYS A 21 7.86 -15.99 1.86
N VAL A 22 6.57 -15.68 1.71
CA VAL A 22 5.99 -15.38 0.41
C VAL A 22 6.45 -13.99 0.02
N ASP A 23 7.17 -13.89 -1.09
CA ASP A 23 7.58 -12.60 -1.61
C ASP A 23 6.48 -12.01 -2.49
N HIS A 24 6.42 -10.68 -2.56
CA HIS A 24 5.57 -9.96 -3.52
C HIS A 24 4.08 -10.33 -3.41
N ALA A 25 3.59 -10.72 -2.23
CA ALA A 25 2.17 -10.92 -1.96
C ALA A 25 1.43 -9.58 -1.86
N ARG A 26 1.34 -8.88 -2.99
CA ARG A 26 0.92 -7.48 -3.08
C ARG A 26 0.32 -7.16 -4.44
N TYR A 27 -0.43 -6.06 -4.51
CA TYR A 27 -0.79 -5.45 -5.80
C TYR A 27 0.45 -4.79 -6.43
N PRO A 28 0.39 -4.38 -7.71
CA PRO A 28 1.47 -3.60 -8.31
C PRO A 28 1.88 -2.42 -7.42
N GLN A 29 3.16 -2.04 -7.54
CA GLN A 29 3.78 -1.08 -6.63
C GLN A 29 2.98 0.23 -6.58
N PRO A 30 2.82 0.88 -5.40
CA PRO A 30 1.96 2.06 -5.20
C PRO A 30 2.22 3.27 -6.09
N ALA A 31 3.39 3.37 -6.73
CA ALA A 31 3.71 4.40 -7.71
C ALA A 31 3.11 4.08 -9.11
N SER A 32 2.53 2.90 -9.29
CA SER A 32 1.69 2.56 -10.43
C SER A 32 0.22 2.97 -10.16
N LEU A 33 -0.10 4.26 -10.34
CA LEU A 33 -1.40 4.81 -9.95
C LEU A 33 -2.60 4.12 -10.63
N HIS A 34 -2.47 3.72 -11.89
CA HIS A 34 -3.55 3.02 -12.60
C HIS A 34 -3.90 1.67 -11.95
N ALA A 35 -2.94 1.04 -11.27
CA ALA A 35 -3.17 -0.22 -10.56
C ALA A 35 -3.94 -0.03 -9.24
N LEU A 36 -4.09 1.21 -8.74
CA LEU A 36 -4.85 1.52 -7.52
C LEU A 36 -6.36 1.35 -7.69
N ILE A 37 -6.85 1.44 -8.93
CA ILE A 37 -8.27 1.28 -9.28
C ILE A 37 -8.53 0.02 -10.12
N ALA A 38 -7.50 -0.82 -10.31
CA ALA A 38 -7.59 -2.03 -11.11
C ALA A 38 -8.19 -3.21 -10.33
N CYS A 39 -8.60 -4.24 -11.08
CA CYS A 39 -9.11 -5.52 -10.59
C CYS A 39 -10.46 -5.43 -9.84
N ALA A 40 -11.53 -5.33 -10.63
CA ALA A 40 -12.93 -5.30 -10.19
C ALA A 40 -13.78 -6.38 -10.89
N CYS A 41 -13.18 -7.54 -11.17
CA CYS A 41 -13.90 -8.64 -11.81
C CYS A 41 -14.91 -9.27 -10.84
N GLU A 42 -15.85 -10.04 -11.38
CA GLU A 42 -16.91 -10.70 -10.62
C GLU A 42 -16.38 -11.55 -9.46
N ASN A 43 -15.25 -12.25 -9.66
CA ASN A 43 -14.60 -13.04 -8.62
C ASN A 43 -14.07 -12.18 -7.46
N CYS A 44 -13.46 -11.03 -7.77
CA CYS A 44 -12.97 -10.11 -6.74
C CYS A 44 -14.13 -9.45 -5.98
N CYS A 45 -15.20 -9.10 -6.68
CA CYS A 45 -16.40 -8.54 -6.05
C CYS A 45 -17.06 -9.56 -5.11
N ALA A 46 -17.29 -10.78 -5.58
CA ALA A 46 -17.88 -11.85 -4.76
C ALA A 46 -17.01 -12.18 -3.53
N ALA A 47 -15.68 -12.21 -3.68
CA ALA A 47 -14.78 -12.41 -2.55
C ALA A 47 -14.81 -11.23 -1.56
N GLY A 48 -14.95 -9.99 -2.05
CA GLY A 48 -15.09 -8.79 -1.21
C GLY A 48 -16.42 -8.80 -0.43
N GLU A 49 -17.51 -9.19 -1.08
CA GLU A 49 -18.82 -9.35 -0.45
C GLU A 49 -18.82 -10.44 0.63
N ALA A 50 -18.13 -11.55 0.39
CA ALA A 50 -17.93 -12.60 1.39
C ALA A 50 -17.13 -12.12 2.62
N LEU A 51 -16.35 -11.06 2.48
CA LEU A 51 -15.63 -10.39 3.57
C LEU A 51 -16.44 -9.25 4.23
N GLY A 52 -17.68 -9.02 3.79
CA GLY A 52 -18.59 -8.02 4.34
C GLY A 52 -18.50 -6.63 3.71
N PHE A 53 -17.79 -6.48 2.59
CA PHE A 53 -17.75 -5.22 1.85
C PHE A 53 -18.91 -5.10 0.87
N ASP A 54 -19.39 -3.87 0.65
CA ASP A 54 -20.27 -3.56 -0.47
C ASP A 54 -19.42 -3.37 -1.74
N ALA A 55 -19.02 -4.47 -2.37
CA ALA A 55 -18.09 -4.43 -3.50
C ALA A 55 -18.65 -3.63 -4.68
N SER A 56 -19.93 -3.76 -4.96
CA SER A 56 -20.59 -3.03 -6.06
C SER A 56 -20.48 -1.52 -5.87
N ARG A 57 -20.77 -0.99 -4.67
CA ARG A 57 -20.58 0.43 -4.36
C ARG A 57 -19.11 0.84 -4.44
N LEU A 58 -18.19 0.01 -3.93
CA LEU A 58 -16.76 0.35 -3.92
C LEU A 58 -16.13 0.37 -5.33
N VAL A 59 -16.61 -0.47 -6.25
CA VAL A 59 -16.20 -0.40 -7.67
C VAL A 59 -16.66 0.91 -8.31
N VAL A 60 -17.87 1.37 -7.99
CA VAL A 60 -18.35 2.68 -8.44
C VAL A 60 -17.48 3.79 -7.85
N ALA A 61 -17.21 3.76 -6.55
CA ALA A 61 -16.35 4.73 -5.89
C ALA A 61 -14.93 4.78 -6.47
N ALA A 62 -14.35 3.64 -6.86
CA ALA A 62 -13.04 3.61 -7.51
C ALA A 62 -13.05 4.31 -8.89
N ARG A 63 -14.17 4.22 -9.63
CA ARG A 63 -14.35 4.93 -10.90
C ARG A 63 -14.58 6.43 -10.68
N GLU A 64 -15.41 6.78 -9.71
CA GLU A 64 -15.64 8.18 -9.32
C GLU A 64 -14.34 8.83 -8.83
N ALA A 65 -13.50 8.12 -8.11
CA ALA A 65 -12.18 8.59 -7.70
C ALA A 65 -11.29 8.89 -8.91
N ARG A 66 -11.23 7.99 -9.89
CA ARG A 66 -10.50 8.22 -11.15
C ARG A 66 -10.99 9.49 -11.86
N ASP A 67 -12.30 9.69 -11.90
CA ASP A 67 -12.90 10.83 -12.58
C ASP A 67 -12.63 12.12 -11.79
N ALA A 68 -12.79 12.10 -10.47
CA ALA A 68 -12.47 13.23 -9.59
C ALA A 68 -11.00 13.65 -9.68
N LEU A 69 -10.06 12.69 -9.76
CA LEU A 69 -8.63 12.99 -9.92
C LEU A 69 -8.31 13.80 -11.19
N ARG A 70 -9.13 13.69 -12.25
CA ARG A 70 -8.95 14.44 -13.50
C ARG A 70 -9.49 15.87 -13.43
N GLU A 71 -10.31 16.16 -12.44
CA GLU A 71 -10.92 17.47 -12.22
C GLU A 71 -10.19 18.25 -11.11
N ILE A 72 -9.08 17.71 -10.58
CA ILE A 72 -8.23 18.44 -9.64
C ILE A 72 -7.59 19.60 -10.39
N ASP A 73 -7.66 20.79 -9.78
CA ASP A 73 -7.09 22.03 -10.28
C ASP A 73 -6.19 22.70 -9.22
N GLU A 74 -5.50 23.78 -9.62
CA GLU A 74 -4.67 24.59 -8.72
C GLU A 74 -5.42 25.06 -7.47
N GLU A 75 -6.70 25.44 -7.62
CA GLU A 75 -7.49 25.92 -6.50
C GLU A 75 -7.75 24.84 -5.46
N GLY A 76 -8.07 23.62 -5.91
CA GLY A 76 -8.22 22.43 -5.08
C GLY A 76 -6.94 22.08 -4.33
N VAL A 77 -5.80 22.06 -5.02
CA VAL A 77 -4.49 21.80 -4.41
C VAL A 77 -4.18 22.84 -3.34
N ARG A 78 -4.32 24.12 -3.66
CA ARG A 78 -4.04 25.22 -2.71
C ARG A 78 -4.94 25.15 -1.48
N ARG A 79 -6.24 24.86 -1.65
CA ARG A 79 -7.17 24.67 -0.52
C ARG A 79 -6.77 23.48 0.35
N ALA A 80 -6.35 22.38 -0.26
CA ALA A 80 -5.88 21.20 0.47
C ALA A 80 -4.59 21.50 1.26
N LEU A 81 -3.63 22.20 0.65
CA LEU A 81 -2.37 22.59 1.29
C LEU A 81 -2.54 23.63 2.40
N ALA A 82 -3.54 24.52 2.28
CA ALA A 82 -3.91 25.47 3.33
C ALA A 82 -4.60 24.80 4.54
N SER A 83 -4.91 23.51 4.47
CA SER A 83 -5.49 22.74 5.58
C SER A 83 -4.45 21.96 6.37
N GLU A 84 -4.82 21.55 7.58
CA GLU A 84 -4.03 20.64 8.43
C GLU A 84 -4.29 19.16 8.12
N LEU A 85 -5.04 18.85 7.05
CA LEU A 85 -5.42 17.48 6.69
C LEU A 85 -4.20 16.70 6.19
N ARG A 86 -4.16 15.39 6.48
CA ARG A 86 -3.13 14.44 6.06
C ARG A 86 -3.75 13.10 5.71
N GLY A 87 -2.99 12.26 5.00
CA GLY A 87 -3.43 10.89 4.74
C GLY A 87 -4.77 10.85 3.98
N PRO A 88 -5.64 9.86 4.26
CA PRO A 88 -6.92 9.74 3.57
C PRO A 88 -7.89 10.88 3.83
N ASP A 89 -7.67 11.70 4.86
CA ASP A 89 -8.52 12.85 5.15
C ASP A 89 -8.31 14.01 4.15
N LEU A 90 -7.22 13.98 3.35
CA LEU A 90 -7.03 14.89 2.23
C LEU A 90 -7.89 14.57 1.01
N LEU A 91 -8.33 13.30 0.84
CA LEU A 91 -9.06 12.89 -0.35
C LEU A 91 -10.33 13.73 -0.58
N PRO A 92 -11.21 13.95 0.42
CA PRO A 92 -12.39 14.78 0.22
C PRO A 92 -12.07 16.25 -0.07
N ALA A 93 -10.95 16.78 0.43
CA ALA A 93 -10.52 18.16 0.14
C ALA A 93 -10.11 18.34 -1.33
N LEU A 94 -9.66 17.25 -1.96
CA LEU A 94 -9.36 17.17 -3.40
C LEU A 94 -10.57 16.74 -4.24
N GLY A 95 -11.77 16.67 -3.65
CA GLY A 95 -12.98 16.19 -4.34
C GLY A 95 -13.03 14.68 -4.57
N VAL A 96 -12.07 13.91 -4.04
CA VAL A 96 -12.04 12.46 -4.16
C VAL A 96 -12.90 11.81 -3.06
N PRO A 97 -13.86 10.93 -3.40
CA PRO A 97 -14.74 10.31 -2.41
C PRO A 97 -13.96 9.51 -1.36
N ARG A 98 -14.34 9.62 -0.08
CA ARG A 98 -13.74 8.81 1.01
C ARG A 98 -13.89 7.30 0.76
N ALA A 99 -14.93 6.89 0.03
CA ALA A 99 -15.13 5.51 -0.38
C ALA A 99 -14.00 4.95 -1.27
N ALA A 100 -13.17 5.79 -1.89
CA ALA A 100 -11.95 5.37 -2.58
C ALA A 100 -10.94 4.72 -1.61
N TRP A 101 -10.89 5.18 -0.37
CA TRP A 101 -10.07 4.57 0.67
C TRP A 101 -10.62 3.21 1.11
N GLU A 102 -11.95 3.11 1.24
CA GLU A 102 -12.63 1.85 1.55
C GLU A 102 -12.41 0.79 0.46
N TRP A 103 -12.31 1.22 -0.81
CA TRP A 103 -11.92 0.35 -1.92
C TRP A 103 -10.51 -0.26 -1.71
N LEU A 104 -9.53 0.53 -1.27
CA LEU A 104 -8.19 0.02 -0.96
C LEU A 104 -8.21 -0.93 0.25
N LEU A 105 -9.05 -0.66 1.26
CA LEU A 105 -9.26 -1.57 2.40
C LEU A 105 -9.82 -2.92 1.98
N MET A 106 -10.81 -2.95 1.08
CA MET A 106 -11.34 -4.20 0.54
C MET A 106 -10.25 -5.00 -0.19
N ARG A 107 -9.47 -4.32 -1.04
CA ARG A 107 -8.34 -4.93 -1.75
C ARG A 107 -7.31 -5.53 -0.80
N ALA A 108 -6.92 -4.81 0.24
CA ALA A 108 -6.00 -5.32 1.25
C ALA A 108 -6.57 -6.53 2.01
N ALA A 109 -7.87 -6.52 2.31
CA ALA A 109 -8.54 -7.64 2.96
C ALA A 109 -8.57 -8.91 2.09
N LEU A 110 -8.75 -8.77 0.78
CA LEU A 110 -8.68 -9.89 -0.17
C LEU A 110 -7.31 -10.57 -0.17
N LEU A 111 -6.22 -9.79 -0.16
CA LEU A 111 -4.87 -10.34 -0.08
C LEU A 111 -4.61 -11.01 1.27
N ALA A 112 -5.00 -10.38 2.38
CA ALA A 112 -4.84 -10.97 3.71
C ALA A 112 -5.60 -12.30 3.84
N GLN A 113 -6.84 -12.39 3.32
CA GLN A 113 -7.61 -13.63 3.29
C GLN A 113 -6.88 -14.73 2.50
N ARG A 114 -6.26 -14.36 1.37
CA ARG A 114 -5.49 -15.31 0.56
C ARG A 114 -4.25 -15.82 1.30
N MET A 115 -3.53 -14.94 1.98
CA MET A 115 -2.38 -15.31 2.81
C MET A 115 -2.78 -16.23 3.97
N ALA A 116 -3.90 -15.95 4.63
CA ALA A 116 -4.43 -16.81 5.68
C ALA A 116 -4.77 -18.22 5.15
N ALA A 117 -5.34 -18.32 3.95
CA ALA A 117 -5.62 -19.60 3.32
C ALA A 117 -4.34 -20.38 2.98
N PHE A 118 -3.29 -19.69 2.50
CA PHE A 118 -1.98 -20.31 2.25
C PHE A 118 -1.33 -20.82 3.53
N ARG A 119 -1.32 -20.01 4.60
CA ARG A 119 -0.84 -20.42 5.91
C ARG A 119 -1.59 -21.65 6.41
N SER A 120 -2.93 -21.61 6.38
CA SER A 120 -3.76 -22.75 6.81
C SER A 120 -3.39 -24.03 6.07
N ARG A 121 -3.16 -23.96 4.75
CA ARG A 121 -2.80 -25.13 3.94
C ARG A 121 -1.44 -25.73 4.32
N VAL A 122 -0.47 -24.87 4.64
CA VAL A 122 0.85 -25.31 5.14
C VAL A 122 0.71 -25.95 6.52
N GLN A 123 -0.05 -25.33 7.42
CA GLN A 123 -0.28 -25.83 8.78
C GLN A 123 -1.00 -27.19 8.78
N ASP A 124 -1.96 -27.41 7.86
CA ASP A 124 -2.65 -28.70 7.70
C ASP A 124 -1.69 -29.86 7.41
N VAL A 125 -0.54 -29.59 6.77
CA VAL A 125 0.52 -30.58 6.50
C VAL A 125 1.51 -30.67 7.66
N ARG A 126 2.00 -29.52 8.14
CA ARG A 126 3.01 -29.44 9.19
C ARG A 126 2.72 -28.28 10.13
N GLN A 127 2.21 -28.63 11.32
CA GLN A 127 1.89 -27.66 12.36
C GLN A 127 3.15 -26.97 12.90
N GLY A 128 3.05 -25.67 13.17
CA GLY A 128 4.09 -24.86 13.78
C GLY A 128 5.16 -24.35 12.81
N LEU A 129 5.03 -24.61 11.50
CA LEU A 129 5.97 -24.11 10.50
C LEU A 129 5.76 -22.60 10.28
N PRO A 130 6.76 -21.73 10.52
CA PRO A 130 6.62 -20.29 10.31
C PRO A 130 6.19 -19.93 8.88
N PHE A 131 5.19 -19.05 8.76
CA PHE A 131 4.71 -18.56 7.47
C PHE A 131 4.56 -17.04 7.49
N GLY A 132 5.29 -16.35 6.62
CA GLY A 132 5.33 -14.90 6.59
C GLY A 132 5.43 -14.32 5.18
N SER A 133 5.66 -13.02 5.13
CA SER A 133 5.77 -12.26 3.86
C SER A 133 6.60 -11.01 4.01
N ASP A 134 7.13 -10.51 2.90
CA ASP A 134 7.51 -9.10 2.82
C ASP A 134 6.26 -8.22 2.67
N VAL A 135 6.28 -7.06 3.32
CA VAL A 135 5.23 -6.03 3.18
C VAL A 135 5.84 -4.70 2.77
N PHE A 136 4.99 -3.82 2.22
CA PHE A 136 5.36 -2.43 1.94
C PHE A 136 5.53 -1.63 3.24
N ALA A 137 6.21 -0.48 3.14
CA ALA A 137 6.35 0.47 4.23
C ALA A 137 4.99 1.09 4.61
N PRO A 138 4.74 1.43 5.90
CA PRO A 138 3.44 1.91 6.36
C PRO A 138 2.81 3.04 5.55
N SER A 139 3.59 4.04 5.09
CA SER A 139 3.07 5.15 4.27
C SER A 139 2.43 4.72 2.95
N ILE A 140 2.83 3.56 2.41
CA ILE A 140 2.38 3.05 1.12
C ILE A 140 1.79 1.64 1.20
N ALA A 141 1.61 1.12 2.41
CA ALA A 141 1.15 -0.24 2.68
C ALA A 141 -0.24 -0.49 2.09
N LEU A 142 -1.21 0.36 2.43
CA LEU A 142 -2.59 0.16 2.01
C LEU A 142 -2.77 0.24 0.48
N PRO A 143 -2.21 1.25 -0.23
CA PRO A 143 -2.20 1.26 -1.70
C PRO A 143 -1.62 -0.01 -2.33
N GLY A 144 -0.63 -0.63 -1.67
CA GLY A 144 -0.02 -1.90 -2.09
C GLY A 144 -0.81 -3.15 -1.70
N GLY A 145 -1.89 -3.00 -0.92
CA GLY A 145 -2.75 -4.10 -0.46
C GLY A 145 -2.38 -4.68 0.91
N HIS A 146 -1.69 -3.91 1.73
CA HIS A 146 -1.27 -4.32 3.07
C HIS A 146 -2.04 -3.53 4.14
N ASP A 147 -2.80 -4.27 4.95
CA ASP A 147 -3.42 -3.81 6.19
C ASP A 147 -2.80 -4.63 7.33
N TYR A 148 -1.95 -4.01 8.14
CA TYR A 148 -1.10 -4.77 9.07
C TYR A 148 -1.90 -5.56 10.10
N GLY A 149 -3.02 -5.04 10.59
CA GLY A 149 -3.86 -5.77 11.54
C GLY A 149 -4.41 -7.08 10.96
N ARG A 150 -4.87 -7.07 9.70
CA ARG A 150 -5.31 -8.30 9.00
C ARG A 150 -4.15 -9.19 8.62
N TRP A 151 -3.01 -8.62 8.26
CA TRP A 151 -1.81 -9.37 7.88
C TRP A 151 -1.18 -10.10 9.06
N GLU A 152 -1.08 -9.47 10.24
CA GLU A 152 -0.67 -10.14 11.48
C GLU A 152 -1.56 -11.33 11.84
N ALA A 153 -2.87 -11.26 11.54
CA ALA A 153 -3.76 -12.40 11.73
C ALA A 153 -3.56 -13.51 10.68
N ALA A 154 -3.11 -13.13 9.48
CA ALA A 154 -2.95 -14.03 8.33
C ALA A 154 -1.58 -14.72 8.27
N THR A 155 -0.55 -14.17 8.93
CA THR A 155 0.84 -14.63 8.88
C THR A 155 1.49 -14.66 10.26
N ASP A 156 2.51 -15.49 10.45
CA ASP A 156 3.29 -15.59 11.68
C ASP A 156 4.35 -14.48 11.81
N PHE A 157 4.84 -13.94 10.69
CA PHE A 157 5.80 -12.84 10.71
C PHE A 157 5.67 -11.95 9.47
N LEU A 158 6.02 -10.68 9.65
CA LEU A 158 6.12 -9.69 8.57
C LEU A 158 7.56 -9.23 8.47
N THR A 159 8.07 -9.12 7.25
CA THR A 159 9.39 -8.54 7.00
C THR A 159 9.24 -7.24 6.22
N GLY A 160 10.11 -6.28 6.53
CA GLY A 160 10.25 -5.13 5.64
C GLY A 160 11.01 -5.55 4.40
N GLY A 161 10.36 -5.43 3.23
CA GLY A 161 10.96 -5.69 1.93
C GLY A 161 12.29 -4.97 1.82
N SER A 162 13.37 -5.69 2.07
CA SER A 162 14.72 -5.16 2.15
C SER A 162 15.59 -5.91 1.16
N SER A 163 15.99 -5.21 0.10
CA SER A 163 17.26 -5.52 -0.54
C SER A 163 18.39 -5.04 0.38
N ALA A 164 19.51 -5.77 0.36
CA ALA A 164 20.72 -5.62 1.17
C ALA A 164 20.81 -4.33 2.02
N GLY A 165 20.63 -4.47 3.34
CA GLY A 165 20.83 -3.39 4.32
C GLY A 165 19.58 -2.64 4.78
N GLY A 166 18.36 -3.12 4.47
CA GLY A 166 17.11 -2.58 5.06
C GLY A 166 16.60 -1.29 4.43
N VAL A 167 17.49 -0.53 3.79
CA VAL A 167 17.26 0.86 3.38
C VAL A 167 16.66 0.98 1.97
N VAL A 168 17.01 0.08 1.04
CA VAL A 168 16.79 0.29 -0.41
C VAL A 168 15.41 -0.16 -0.91
N GLY A 169 14.54 -0.68 -0.04
CA GLY A 169 13.17 -1.07 -0.41
C GLY A 169 12.09 -0.15 0.17
N TRP A 170 12.12 0.10 1.48
CA TRP A 170 11.10 0.89 2.16
C TRP A 170 11.30 2.40 2.02
N ALA A 171 12.52 2.90 2.30
CA ALA A 171 12.77 4.33 2.28
C ALA A 171 12.64 4.91 0.86
N THR A 172 13.22 4.24 -0.13
CA THR A 172 13.13 4.64 -1.54
C THR A 172 11.75 4.33 -2.15
N GLY A 173 11.10 3.24 -1.76
CA GLY A 173 9.76 2.90 -2.25
C GLY A 173 8.71 3.94 -1.86
N ALA A 174 8.82 4.47 -0.64
CA ALA A 174 7.97 5.53 -0.12
C ALA A 174 8.11 6.84 -0.92
N THR A 175 9.34 7.32 -1.11
CA THR A 175 9.59 8.57 -1.84
C THR A 175 9.33 8.44 -3.35
N ASN A 176 9.59 7.27 -3.93
CA ASN A 176 9.22 6.98 -5.32
C ASN A 176 7.71 7.03 -5.53
N ALA A 177 6.92 6.51 -4.58
CA ALA A 177 5.46 6.65 -4.64
C ALA A 177 5.04 8.13 -4.62
N ALA A 178 5.60 8.93 -3.69
CA ALA A 178 5.31 10.36 -3.65
C ALA A 178 5.68 11.06 -4.97
N ALA A 179 6.84 10.72 -5.56
CA ALA A 179 7.28 11.30 -6.84
C ALA A 179 6.33 10.97 -7.99
N GLU A 180 5.88 9.73 -8.14
CA GLU A 180 4.94 9.37 -9.20
C GLU A 180 3.55 9.98 -8.99
N TRP A 181 3.12 10.14 -7.73
CA TRP A 181 1.84 10.79 -7.44
C TRP A 181 1.90 12.28 -7.74
N ALA A 182 3.00 12.95 -7.40
CA ALA A 182 3.25 14.35 -7.77
C ALA A 182 3.35 14.53 -9.28
N GLN A 183 4.08 13.64 -9.97
CA GLN A 183 4.18 13.64 -11.44
C GLN A 183 2.79 13.52 -12.08
N ALA A 184 1.99 12.54 -11.65
CA ALA A 184 0.64 12.34 -12.18
C ALA A 184 -0.26 13.57 -11.94
N LEU A 185 -0.11 14.24 -10.79
CA LEU A 185 -0.83 15.48 -10.50
C LEU A 185 -0.42 16.60 -11.46
N THR A 186 0.88 16.84 -11.67
CA THR A 186 1.35 17.86 -12.63
C THR A 186 0.98 17.56 -14.08
N GLU A 187 0.80 16.28 -14.44
CA GLU A 187 0.32 15.89 -15.77
C GLU A 187 -1.18 16.11 -15.96
N LEU A 188 -1.98 15.92 -14.90
CA LEU A 188 -3.42 16.11 -14.91
C LEU A 188 -3.82 17.58 -14.75
N ALA A 189 -3.05 18.35 -13.98
CA ALA A 189 -3.27 19.76 -13.70
C ALA A 189 -1.96 20.55 -13.93
N PRO A 190 -1.61 20.88 -15.19
CA PRO A 190 -0.36 21.54 -15.54
C PRO A 190 -0.16 22.94 -14.93
N GLU A 191 -1.23 23.53 -14.42
CA GLU A 191 -1.21 24.80 -13.69
C GLU A 191 -0.73 24.67 -12.23
N VAL A 192 -0.65 23.45 -11.68
CA VAL A 192 -0.16 23.21 -10.32
C VAL A 192 1.36 23.27 -10.31
N ASP A 193 1.91 24.08 -9.40
CA ASP A 193 3.35 24.15 -9.18
C ASP A 193 3.91 22.81 -8.69
N GLU A 194 5.07 22.40 -9.21
CA GLU A 194 5.69 21.10 -8.88
C GLU A 194 5.90 20.92 -7.37
N GLU A 195 6.36 21.97 -6.68
CA GLU A 195 6.61 21.92 -5.23
C GLU A 195 5.33 21.66 -4.43
N ASP A 196 4.21 22.28 -4.84
CA ASP A 196 2.90 22.08 -4.23
C ASP A 196 2.38 20.67 -4.50
N ALA A 197 2.59 20.15 -5.72
CA ALA A 197 2.24 18.77 -6.05
C ALA A 197 3.03 17.76 -5.20
N VAL A 198 4.34 18.00 -5.00
CA VAL A 198 5.19 17.16 -4.16
C VAL A 198 4.76 17.24 -2.69
N GLU A 199 4.54 18.44 -2.15
CA GLU A 199 4.09 18.60 -0.77
C GLU A 199 2.74 17.91 -0.55
N LEU A 200 1.79 18.04 -1.49
CA LEU A 200 0.50 17.36 -1.40
C LEU A 200 0.66 15.83 -1.41
N ALA A 201 1.50 15.29 -2.30
CA ALA A 201 1.77 13.85 -2.37
C ALA A 201 2.41 13.33 -1.07
N LEU A 202 3.39 14.05 -0.52
CA LEU A 202 4.01 13.73 0.76
C LEU A 202 2.98 13.72 1.88
N ARG A 203 2.11 14.74 1.97
CA ARG A 203 1.03 14.80 2.98
C ARG A 203 0.00 13.69 2.85
N LEU A 204 -0.37 13.35 1.62
CA LEU A 204 -1.34 12.28 1.33
C LEU A 204 -0.78 10.90 1.69
N LEU A 205 0.52 10.68 1.53
CA LEU A 205 1.23 9.48 2.01
C LEU A 205 1.73 9.65 3.46
N SER A 206 1.41 10.78 4.09
CA SER A 206 1.79 11.17 5.45
C SER A 206 3.30 11.19 5.69
N GLN A 207 4.11 11.43 4.67
CA GLN A 207 5.59 11.50 4.62
C GLN A 207 6.16 12.92 4.81
N ASP A 208 5.30 13.92 5.00
CA ASP A 208 5.67 15.33 5.20
C ASP A 208 6.38 15.59 6.55
N ASP A 209 6.33 14.63 7.47
CA ASP A 209 6.90 14.68 8.82
C ASP A 209 8.41 14.40 8.89
N VAL A 210 9.04 14.02 7.76
CA VAL A 210 10.47 13.72 7.70
C VAL A 210 11.25 14.94 7.20
N ALA A 211 12.16 15.42 8.05
CA ALA A 211 13.07 16.52 7.72
C ALA A 211 13.95 16.16 6.52
N ASP A 212 14.32 17.19 5.75
CA ASP A 212 15.25 17.11 4.60
C ASP A 212 14.81 16.18 3.45
N VAL A 213 13.55 15.73 3.43
CA VAL A 213 12.98 15.10 2.21
C VAL A 213 12.91 16.16 1.09
N PRO A 214 13.30 15.85 -0.15
CA PRO A 214 13.24 16.85 -1.23
C PRO A 214 11.81 17.24 -1.63
N ARG A 215 11.63 18.48 -2.11
CA ARG A 215 10.34 19.05 -2.57
C ARG A 215 10.24 19.16 -4.09
N HIS A 216 11.08 18.41 -4.80
CA HIS A 216 11.10 18.31 -6.26
C HIS A 216 11.04 16.86 -6.69
N ILE A 217 10.33 16.59 -7.79
CA ILE A 217 10.06 15.23 -8.28
C ILE A 217 11.38 14.48 -8.59
N VAL A 218 12.29 15.13 -9.33
CA VAL A 218 13.59 14.53 -9.68
C VAL A 218 14.41 14.22 -8.44
N ALA A 219 14.38 15.10 -7.44
CA ALA A 219 15.14 14.91 -6.21
C ALA A 219 14.56 13.79 -5.33
N LEU A 220 13.25 13.54 -5.37
CA LEU A 220 12.65 12.37 -4.71
C LEU A 220 13.05 11.03 -5.34
N ARG A 221 13.30 11.01 -6.66
CA ARG A 221 13.68 9.81 -7.42
C ARG A 221 15.19 9.54 -7.38
N GLU A 222 15.99 10.59 -7.52
CA GLU A 222 17.43 10.49 -7.82
C GLU A 222 18.32 11.27 -6.85
N GLY A 223 17.73 12.09 -5.98
CA GLY A 223 18.44 12.96 -5.06
C GLY A 223 19.02 12.23 -3.84
N THR A 224 19.69 13.00 -2.99
CA THR A 224 20.12 12.51 -1.68
C THR A 224 18.93 12.50 -0.73
N LEU A 225 18.49 11.29 -0.34
CA LEU A 225 17.37 11.11 0.56
C LEU A 225 17.85 10.91 2.01
N PRO A 226 17.10 11.36 3.02
CA PRO A 226 17.37 11.09 4.44
C PRO A 226 16.97 9.65 4.79
N LEU A 227 17.62 8.68 4.15
CA LEU A 227 17.23 7.27 4.12
C LEU A 227 17.09 6.63 5.51
N ALA A 228 18.00 6.95 6.45
CA ALA A 228 17.93 6.45 7.81
C ALA A 228 16.69 6.97 8.54
N ALA A 229 16.41 8.27 8.45
CA ALA A 229 15.24 8.88 9.09
C ALA A 229 13.93 8.35 8.50
N LEU A 230 13.86 8.19 7.17
CA LEU A 230 12.72 7.56 6.50
C LEU A 230 12.51 6.13 7.01
N TYR A 231 13.57 5.32 7.04
CA TYR A 231 13.48 3.94 7.50
C TYR A 231 13.05 3.83 8.97
N GLU A 232 13.66 4.60 9.86
CA GLU A 232 13.32 4.63 11.30
C GLU A 232 11.87 5.05 11.51
N ARG A 233 11.40 6.06 10.78
CA ARG A 233 10.01 6.54 10.84
C ARG A 233 9.04 5.45 10.39
N GLU A 234 9.31 4.78 9.26
CA GLU A 234 8.47 3.67 8.78
C GLU A 234 8.51 2.48 9.76
N GLY A 235 9.67 2.14 10.33
CA GLY A 235 9.78 1.12 11.37
C GLY A 235 8.96 1.44 12.62
N ALA A 236 9.03 2.69 13.10
CA ALA A 236 8.25 3.16 14.25
C ALA A 236 6.74 3.09 13.99
N ARG A 237 6.29 3.46 12.78
CA ARG A 237 4.87 3.35 12.39
C ARG A 237 4.40 1.91 12.26
N LEU A 238 5.24 1.02 11.74
CA LEU A 238 4.93 -0.41 11.73
C LEU A 238 4.71 -0.93 13.15
N VAL A 239 5.65 -0.66 14.06
CA VAL A 239 5.55 -1.10 15.47
C VAL A 239 4.31 -0.52 16.16
N ALA A 240 3.94 0.73 15.86
CA ALA A 240 2.75 1.36 16.44
C ALA A 240 1.43 0.85 15.85
N GLY A 241 1.42 0.48 14.57
CA GLY A 241 0.23 -0.03 13.85
C GLY A 241 0.05 -1.55 13.94
N ALA A 242 1.12 -2.28 14.25
CA ALA A 242 1.13 -3.70 14.54
C ALA A 242 0.74 -3.93 16.00
N SER A 243 -0.08 -4.95 16.25
CA SER A 243 -0.44 -5.37 17.61
C SER A 243 0.70 -6.14 18.31
N GLY A 244 1.75 -6.51 17.56
CA GLY A 244 2.88 -7.28 18.07
C GLY A 244 2.53 -8.73 18.38
N ARG A 245 1.49 -9.27 17.74
CA ARG A 245 0.98 -10.63 17.97
C ARG A 245 1.60 -11.68 17.02
N GLY A 246 2.61 -11.30 16.25
CA GLY A 246 3.45 -12.22 15.47
C GLY A 246 4.68 -12.66 16.25
#